data_AF-A0A7C9D529-F1
#
_entry.id   AF-A0A7C9D529-F1
#
_cell.length_a   1.000
_cell.length_b   1.000
_cell.length_c   1.000
_cell.angle_alpha   90.00
_cell.angle_beta   90.00
_cell.angle_gamma   90.00
#
_symmetry.space_group_name_H-M   'P 1'
#
loop_
_entity.id
_entity.type
_entity.pdbx_description
1 polymer ?
#
loop_
_entity_poly.entity_id
_entity_poly.type
_entity_poly.pdbx_seq_one_letter_code
_entity_poly.pdbx_strand_id
1 'polypeptide(L)'
;PPVAILSDFFVGWTHHWAEKLNIPRIGFFSSGAFLTSLDAYIWRKVDRMLLLESPIVEFSDLPRSPSFVKEHLSFLSRAYTKGDSDSEIVKNGMLANAKSWGCVVNSFEALEGEYLDHMKNET
;
A
#
# COMPACT_ATOMS: atom_id res chain seq x y z
N PRO A 1 21.32 14.00 -16.24
CA PRO A 1 20.39 14.06 -15.08
C PRO A 1 19.52 12.79 -15.00
N PRO A 2 19.01 12.41 -13.81
CA PRO A 2 18.05 11.32 -13.66
C PRO A 2 16.77 11.60 -14.46
N VAL A 3 16.16 10.56 -15.03
CA VAL A 3 14.92 10.66 -15.84
C VAL A 3 13.72 9.97 -15.19
N ALA A 4 13.95 9.20 -14.12
CA ALA A 4 12.91 8.51 -13.34
C ALA A 4 13.47 8.12 -11.96
N ILE A 5 12.59 7.82 -11.02
CA ILE A 5 12.91 7.17 -9.73
C ILE A 5 12.25 5.80 -9.70
N LEU A 6 13.04 4.75 -9.53
CA LEU A 6 12.57 3.42 -9.14
C LEU A 6 12.89 3.24 -7.66
N SER A 7 11.89 2.91 -6.86
CA SER A 7 12.07 2.81 -5.40
C SER A 7 11.15 1.76 -4.81
N ASP A 8 11.60 1.11 -3.75
CA ASP A 8 10.77 0.20 -2.96
C ASP A 8 9.53 0.92 -2.38
N PHE A 9 8.42 0.20 -2.21
CA PHE A 9 7.16 0.74 -1.70
C PHE A 9 7.24 1.22 -0.24
N PHE A 10 8.17 0.72 0.58
CA PHE A 10 8.41 1.23 1.94
C PHE A 10 8.90 2.68 1.95
N VAL A 11 9.49 3.15 0.84
CA VAL A 11 9.98 4.53 0.69
C VAL A 11 9.10 5.35 -0.26
N GLY A 12 7.78 5.22 -0.12
CA GLY A 12 6.80 5.97 -0.93
C GLY A 12 6.93 7.49 -0.89
N TRP A 13 7.55 8.05 0.16
CA TRP A 13 7.88 9.48 0.25
C TRP A 13 8.82 9.96 -0.87
N THR A 14 9.53 9.06 -1.55
CA THR A 14 10.33 9.38 -2.75
C THR A 14 9.48 9.98 -3.89
N HIS A 15 8.16 9.81 -3.85
CA HIS A 15 7.22 10.50 -4.73
C HIS A 15 7.39 12.03 -4.69
N HIS A 16 7.62 12.62 -3.51
CA HIS A 16 7.82 14.06 -3.39
C HIS A 16 9.10 14.55 -4.05
N TRP A 17 10.13 13.70 -4.14
CA TRP A 17 11.33 14.01 -4.90
C TRP A 17 11.09 13.93 -6.40
N ALA A 18 10.33 12.94 -6.86
CA ALA A 18 9.92 12.82 -8.24
C ALA A 18 9.10 14.05 -8.69
N GLU A 19 8.16 14.51 -7.87
CA GLU A 19 7.39 15.75 -8.12
C GLU A 19 8.30 16.98 -8.23
N LYS A 20 9.23 17.17 -7.28
CA LYS A 20 10.18 18.30 -7.28
C LYS A 20 11.10 18.31 -8.50
N LEU A 21 11.50 17.13 -8.96
CA LEU A 21 12.37 16.96 -10.12
C LEU A 21 11.60 16.90 -11.44
N ASN A 22 10.26 16.89 -11.39
CA ASN A 22 9.37 16.72 -12.54
C ASN A 22 9.72 15.48 -13.38
N ILE A 23 9.91 14.34 -12.71
CA ILE A 23 10.21 13.02 -13.32
C ILE A 23 9.24 11.96 -12.80
N PRO A 24 8.96 10.87 -13.56
CA PRO A 24 8.13 9.78 -13.08
C PRO A 24 8.76 9.03 -11.89
N ARG A 25 7.91 8.63 -10.94
CA ARG A 25 8.23 7.60 -9.95
C ARG A 25 7.55 6.28 -10.33
N ILE A 26 8.32 5.19 -10.29
CA ILE A 26 7.84 3.82 -10.39
C ILE A 26 8.00 3.17 -9.01
N GLY A 27 6.89 2.73 -8.41
CA GLY A 27 6.91 1.99 -7.15
C GLY A 27 7.24 0.51 -7.40
N PHE A 28 8.26 -0.02 -6.75
CA PHE A 28 8.56 -1.45 -6.76
C PHE A 28 7.98 -2.11 -5.51
N PHE A 29 7.04 -3.02 -5.70
CA PHE A 29 6.45 -3.84 -4.65
C PHE A 29 7.17 -5.18 -4.66
N SER A 30 8.05 -5.35 -3.67
CA SER A 30 8.76 -6.62 -3.42
C SER A 30 7.80 -7.73 -2.93
N SER A 31 6.57 -7.36 -2.55
CA SER A 31 5.44 -8.22 -2.26
C SER A 31 4.59 -8.53 -3.51
N GLY A 32 3.65 -9.47 -3.36
CA GLY A 32 2.63 -9.79 -4.37
C GLY A 32 1.49 -8.76 -4.44
N ALA A 33 0.66 -8.90 -5.46
CA ALA A 33 -0.50 -8.02 -5.72
C ALA A 33 -1.56 -8.15 -4.63
N PHE A 34 -1.72 -9.34 -4.05
CA PHE A 34 -2.62 -9.58 -2.93
C PHE A 34 -2.28 -8.69 -1.73
N LEU A 35 -1.05 -8.79 -1.23
CA LEU A 35 -0.60 -8.02 -0.07
C LEU A 35 -0.59 -6.53 -0.38
N THR A 36 -0.22 -6.14 -1.60
CA THR A 36 -0.25 -4.74 -2.02
C THR A 36 -1.65 -4.13 -1.94
N SER A 37 -2.67 -4.86 -2.42
CA SER A 37 -4.08 -4.43 -2.36
C SER A 37 -4.57 -4.37 -0.91
N LEU A 38 -4.16 -5.35 -0.08
CA LEU A 38 -4.46 -5.40 1.34
C LEU A 38 -3.87 -4.21 2.09
N ASP A 39 -2.57 -3.94 1.93
CA ASP A 39 -1.89 -2.82 2.58
C ASP A 39 -2.48 -1.48 2.13
N ALA A 40 -2.79 -1.31 0.83
CA ALA A 40 -3.45 -0.11 0.33
C ALA A 40 -4.80 0.13 1.02
N TYR A 41 -5.62 -0.91 1.17
CA TYR A 41 -6.88 -0.83 1.91
C TYR A 41 -6.65 -0.45 3.38
N ILE A 42 -5.70 -1.13 4.05
CA ILE A 42 -5.41 -0.91 5.47
C ILE A 42 -4.97 0.53 5.69
N TRP A 43 -3.98 1.03 4.96
CA TRP A 43 -3.44 2.38 5.16
C TRP A 43 -4.47 3.48 4.85
N ARG A 44 -5.40 3.26 3.92
CA ARG A 44 -6.55 4.19 3.67
C ARG A 44 -7.52 4.25 4.85
N LYS A 45 -7.65 3.16 5.62
CA LYS A 45 -8.65 3.02 6.69
C LYS A 45 -8.03 2.81 8.08
N VAL A 46 -6.72 2.98 8.25
CA VAL A 46 -5.97 2.57 9.45
C VAL A 46 -6.53 3.19 10.73
N ASP A 47 -6.88 4.49 10.70
CA ASP A 47 -7.47 5.19 11.85
C ASP A 47 -8.79 4.56 12.30
N ARG A 48 -9.59 4.04 11.36
CA ARG A 48 -10.87 3.39 11.66
C ARG A 48 -10.68 1.93 12.05
N MET A 49 -9.76 1.23 11.41
CA MET A 49 -9.47 -0.18 11.68
C MET A 49 -9.00 -0.42 13.11
N LEU A 50 -8.17 0.47 13.64
CA LEU A 50 -7.68 0.38 15.02
C LEU A 50 -8.79 0.62 16.07
N LEU A 51 -9.87 1.29 15.69
CA LEU A 51 -11.02 1.56 16.57
C LEU A 51 -12.07 0.45 16.55
N LEU A 52 -12.00 -0.51 15.62
CA LEU A 52 -12.92 -1.63 15.59
C LEU A 52 -12.77 -2.43 16.89
N GLU A 53 -13.87 -2.90 17.47
CA GLU A 53 -13.80 -3.85 18.60
C GLU A 53 -13.70 -5.30 18.12
N SER A 54 -14.23 -5.59 16.92
CA SER A 54 -14.18 -6.92 16.31
C SER A 54 -12.74 -7.44 16.19
N PRO A 55 -12.47 -8.71 16.56
CA PRO A 55 -11.17 -9.33 16.34
C PRO A 55 -10.93 -9.65 14.86
N ILE A 56 -11.98 -9.68 14.03
CA ILE A 56 -11.91 -9.98 12.60
C ILE A 56 -12.07 -8.69 11.80
N VAL A 57 -11.22 -8.51 10.79
CA VAL A 57 -11.29 -7.45 9.79
C VAL A 57 -11.67 -8.06 8.46
N GLU A 58 -12.76 -7.57 7.89
CA GLU A 58 -13.25 -7.95 6.57
C GLU A 58 -12.79 -6.96 5.51
N PHE A 59 -12.33 -7.48 4.39
CA PHE A 59 -11.86 -6.71 3.24
C PHE A 59 -12.84 -6.90 2.08
N SER A 60 -14.11 -6.51 2.29
CA SER A 60 -15.22 -6.71 1.35
C SER A 60 -14.94 -6.15 -0.05
N ASP A 61 -14.16 -5.06 -0.11
CA ASP A 61 -13.85 -4.32 -1.34
C ASP A 61 -12.72 -4.97 -2.17
N LEU A 62 -12.06 -6.00 -1.64
CA LEU A 62 -10.99 -6.74 -2.31
C LEU A 62 -11.53 -8.00 -3.02
N PRO A 63 -10.84 -8.48 -4.07
CA PRO A 63 -11.15 -9.76 -4.71
C PRO A 63 -11.34 -10.88 -3.69
N ARG A 64 -12.41 -11.66 -3.85
CA ARG A 64 -12.83 -12.76 -2.96
C ARG A 64 -13.12 -12.38 -1.50
N SER A 65 -13.17 -11.09 -1.18
CA SER A 65 -13.59 -10.56 0.12
C SER A 65 -12.94 -11.27 1.33
N PRO A 66 -11.59 -11.32 1.40
CA PRO A 66 -10.91 -12.05 2.46
C PRO A 66 -11.17 -11.42 3.84
N SER A 67 -10.97 -12.21 4.88
CA SER A 67 -11.03 -11.75 6.26
C SER A 67 -9.87 -12.30 7.07
N PHE A 68 -9.40 -11.50 8.01
CA PHE A 68 -8.27 -11.86 8.87
C PHE A 68 -8.56 -11.48 10.31
N VAL A 69 -8.04 -12.28 11.23
CA VAL A 69 -7.90 -11.82 12.61
C VAL A 69 -6.91 -10.66 12.64
N LYS A 70 -7.19 -9.65 13.47
CA LYS A 70 -6.38 -8.42 13.53
C LYS A 70 -4.91 -8.71 13.75
N GLU A 71 -4.58 -9.71 14.55
CA GLU A 71 -3.21 -10.07 14.91
C GLU A 71 -2.38 -10.52 13.69
N HIS A 72 -3.04 -10.99 12.61
CA HIS A 72 -2.37 -11.39 11.36
C HIS A 72 -2.08 -10.22 10.42
N LEU A 73 -2.59 -9.02 10.72
CA LEU A 73 -2.31 -7.84 9.91
C LEU A 73 -0.87 -7.36 10.10
N SER A 74 -0.37 -6.61 9.13
CA SER A 74 1.02 -6.12 9.11
C SER A 74 1.33 -5.36 10.39
N PHE A 75 2.49 -5.66 10.99
CA PHE A 75 2.90 -5.04 12.25
C PHE A 75 2.87 -3.50 12.19
N LEU A 76 3.33 -2.92 11.07
CA LEU A 76 3.36 -1.48 10.87
C LEU A 76 1.97 -0.84 11.00
N SER A 77 0.93 -1.46 10.43
CA SER A 77 -0.43 -0.95 10.55
C SER A 77 -1.00 -1.08 11.96
N ARG A 78 -0.61 -2.13 12.70
CA ARG A 78 -1.08 -2.38 14.08
C ARG A 78 -0.39 -1.51 15.11
N ALA A 79 0.85 -1.13 14.85
CA ALA A 79 1.66 -0.25 15.69
C ALA A 79 1.40 1.25 15.40
N TYR A 80 0.66 1.57 14.33
CA TYR A 80 0.36 2.95 13.97
C TYR A 80 -0.35 3.68 15.12
N THR A 81 0.19 4.84 15.49
CA THR A 81 -0.40 5.72 16.49
C THR A 81 -0.76 7.04 15.84
N LYS A 82 -2.05 7.39 15.82
CA LYS A 82 -2.51 8.64 15.21
C LYS A 82 -1.88 9.85 15.91
N GLY A 83 -1.29 10.75 15.11
CA GLY A 83 -0.63 11.96 15.61
C GLY A 83 0.81 11.77 16.10
N ASP A 84 1.31 10.53 16.14
CA ASP A 84 2.74 10.28 16.30
C ASP A 84 3.50 10.59 14.99
N SER A 85 4.61 11.33 15.08
CA SER A 85 5.31 11.84 13.90
C SER A 85 5.81 10.72 12.99
N ASP A 86 6.42 9.68 13.57
CA ASP A 86 6.99 8.58 12.80
C ASP A 86 5.88 7.74 12.15
N SER A 87 4.80 7.49 12.88
CA SER A 87 3.60 6.82 12.38
C SER A 87 2.96 7.54 11.19
N GLU A 88 2.85 8.88 11.26
CA GLU A 88 2.30 9.68 10.16
C GLU A 88 3.25 9.71 8.95
N ILE A 89 4.57 9.71 9.15
CA ILE A 89 5.54 9.59 8.05
C ILE A 89 5.36 8.26 7.32
N VAL A 90 5.25 7.15 8.06
CA VAL A 90 5.03 5.82 7.48
C VAL A 90 3.70 5.78 6.72
N LYS A 91 2.60 6.22 7.34
CA LYS A 91 1.28 6.26 6.70
C LYS A 91 1.31 7.10 5.41
N ASN A 92 1.87 8.31 5.45
CA ASN A 92 1.96 9.18 4.29
C ASN A 92 2.84 8.58 3.19
N GLY A 93 3.94 7.92 3.54
CA GLY A 93 4.77 7.17 2.61
C GLY A 93 3.96 6.05 1.93
N MET A 94 3.24 5.25 2.70
CA MET A 94 2.43 4.16 2.17
C MET A 94 1.31 4.67 1.25
N LEU A 95 0.61 5.73 1.63
CA LEU A 95 -0.42 6.37 0.81
C LEU A 95 0.14 7.02 -0.46
N ALA A 96 1.37 7.53 -0.44
CA ALA A 96 2.02 8.14 -1.59
C ALA A 96 2.31 7.13 -2.72
N ASN A 97 2.35 5.82 -2.42
CA ASN A 97 2.55 4.81 -3.45
C ASN A 97 1.48 4.84 -4.54
N ALA A 98 0.22 5.13 -4.19
CA ALA A 98 -0.89 5.24 -5.14
C ALA A 98 -0.75 6.43 -6.11
N LYS A 99 0.16 7.38 -5.83
CA LYS A 99 0.42 8.54 -6.69
C LYS A 99 1.58 8.32 -7.66
N SER A 100 2.16 7.13 -7.68
CA SER A 100 3.25 6.80 -8.59
C SER A 100 2.76 6.86 -10.04
N TRP A 101 3.67 7.15 -10.97
CA TRP A 101 3.36 7.07 -12.40
C TRP A 101 2.96 5.64 -12.82
N GLY A 102 3.53 4.65 -12.14
CA GLY A 102 3.14 3.25 -12.23
C GLY A 102 3.81 2.42 -11.15
N CYS A 103 3.55 1.12 -11.15
CA CYS A 103 4.20 0.19 -10.24
C CYS A 103 4.67 -1.08 -10.95
N VAL A 104 5.65 -1.74 -10.34
CA VAL A 104 6.10 -3.08 -10.68
C VAL A 104 5.86 -3.95 -9.46
N VAL A 105 5.13 -5.05 -9.64
CA VAL A 105 4.80 -6.00 -8.58
C VAL A 105 5.57 -7.28 -8.85
N ASN A 106 6.24 -7.82 -7.83
CA ASN A 106 7.00 -9.06 -7.93
C ASN A 106 6.07 -10.29 -7.92
N SER A 107 5.29 -10.45 -8.98
CA SER A 107 4.30 -11.52 -9.17
C SER A 107 4.03 -11.77 -10.66
N PHE A 108 3.06 -12.64 -10.97
CA PHE A 108 2.65 -12.96 -12.34
C PHE A 108 1.17 -13.36 -12.42
N GLU A 109 0.62 -13.24 -13.63
CA GLU A 109 -0.81 -13.40 -13.94
C GLU A 109 -1.40 -14.72 -13.46
N ALA A 110 -0.74 -15.84 -13.73
CA ALA A 110 -1.25 -17.16 -13.35
C ALA A 110 -1.30 -17.39 -11.82
N LEU A 111 -0.61 -16.58 -11.02
CA LEU A 111 -0.66 -16.65 -9.56
C LEU A 111 -1.67 -15.65 -8.96
N GLU A 112 -1.66 -14.40 -9.43
CA GLU A 112 -2.40 -13.31 -8.79
C GLU A 112 -3.22 -12.43 -9.76
N GLY A 113 -3.60 -12.94 -10.95
CA GLY A 113 -4.28 -12.18 -12.00
C GLY A 113 -5.49 -11.36 -11.52
N GLU A 114 -6.35 -11.95 -10.68
CA GLU A 114 -7.51 -11.25 -10.11
C GLU A 114 -7.13 -10.02 -9.28
N TYR A 115 -6.03 -10.08 -8.52
CA TYR A 115 -5.51 -8.95 -7.75
C TYR A 115 -4.71 -7.97 -8.62
N LEU A 116 -4.00 -8.45 -9.64
CA LEU A 116 -3.33 -7.59 -10.62
C LEU A 116 -4.34 -6.74 -11.39
N ASP A 117 -5.47 -7.31 -11.80
CA ASP A 117 -6.56 -6.59 -12.44
C ASP A 117 -7.26 -5.63 -11.48
N HIS A 118 -7.46 -6.02 -10.22
CA HIS A 118 -7.95 -5.11 -9.18
C HIS A 118 -7.05 -3.88 -9.03
N MET A 119 -5.73 -4.07 -8.93
CA MET A 119 -4.77 -2.96 -8.83
C MET A 119 -4.84 -2.03 -10.05
N LYS A 120 -4.94 -2.56 -11.27
CA LYS A 120 -5.10 -1.75 -12.49
C LYS A 120 -6.35 -0.88 -12.46
N ASN A 121 -7.41 -1.30 -11.77
CA ASN A 121 -8.66 -0.53 -11.64
C ASN A 121 -8.62 0.49 -10.47
N GLU A 122 -7.68 0.35 -9.53
CA GLU A 122 -7.45 1.31 -8.44
C GLU A 122 -6.47 2.44 -8.80
N THR A 123 -5.69 2.30 -9.88
CA THR A 123 -4.67 3.27 -10.33
C THR A 123 -5.16 4.08 -11.52
#